data_AF-A0A9D7H5B0-F1
#
_entry.id   AF-A0A9D7H5B0-F1
#
_cell.length_a   1.000
_cell.length_b   1.000
_cell.length_c   1.000
_cell.angle_alpha   90.00
_cell.angle_beta   90.00
_cell.angle_gamma   90.00
#
_symmetry.space_group_name_H-M   'P 1'
#
loop_
_entity.id
_entity.type
_entity.pdbx_description
1 polymer ?
#
loop_
_entity_poly.entity_id
_entity_poly.type
_entity_poly.pdbx_seq_one_letter_code
_entity_poly.pdbx_strand_id
1 'polypeptide(L)'
;MRAALDIMAVSLVGAVSTDTENVYFPFCTDANELDKMIKRRGFDRAGQDAVDLLKQFAPHRGGNEALRALHELDIQDKHHMVIPILANISSPPSRVEIDESVQPRRVRLVPLDYDPKTLFAPSFPDNSFLAHREVIPTLHELVGLVEGILKAFAALVAARSPPASGRGLKTKQIIKPELGK
;
A
#
# COMPACT_ATOMS: atom_id res chain seq x y z
N MET A 1 -0.36 3.22 -0.94
CA MET A 1 0.62 2.11 -0.93
C MET A 1 0.22 0.97 0.03
N ARG A 2 -0.06 1.25 1.30
CA ARG A 2 -0.53 0.23 2.27
C ARG A 2 -1.79 -0.52 1.79
N ALA A 3 -2.76 0.21 1.24
CA ALA A 3 -3.98 -0.35 0.68
C ALA A 3 -3.73 -1.35 -0.46
N ALA A 4 -2.69 -1.15 -1.29
CA ALA A 4 -2.36 -2.08 -2.37
C ALA A 4 -1.93 -3.45 -1.83
N LEU A 5 -1.18 -3.48 -0.73
CA LEU A 5 -0.79 -4.71 -0.04
C LEU A 5 -2.01 -5.41 0.58
N ASP A 6 -2.97 -4.66 1.12
CA ASP A 6 -4.21 -5.24 1.66
C ASP A 6 -5.10 -5.84 0.56
N ILE A 7 -5.26 -5.13 -0.56
CA ILE A 7 -6.00 -5.64 -1.72
C ILE A 7 -5.35 -6.92 -2.26
N MET A 8 -4.02 -6.97 -2.31
CA MET A 8 -3.29 -8.18 -2.68
C MET A 8 -3.55 -9.32 -1.69
N ALA A 9 -3.50 -9.06 -0.38
CA ALA A 9 -3.78 -10.07 0.65
C ALA A 9 -5.19 -10.65 0.50
N VAL A 10 -6.20 -9.79 0.32
CA VAL A 10 -7.59 -10.19 0.08
C VAL A 10 -7.70 -11.04 -1.18
N SER A 11 -7.02 -10.64 -2.27
CA SER A 11 -7.04 -11.35 -3.54
C SER A 11 -6.36 -12.74 -3.45
N LEU A 12 -5.26 -12.84 -2.69
CA LEU A 12 -4.58 -14.11 -2.43
C LEU A 12 -5.46 -15.08 -1.63
N VAL A 13 -6.13 -14.58 -0.60
CA VAL A 13 -7.09 -15.39 0.16
C VAL A 13 -8.27 -15.78 -0.72
N GLY A 14 -8.84 -14.86 -1.49
CA GLY A 14 -9.96 -15.11 -2.41
C GLY A 14 -9.67 -16.15 -3.49
N ALA A 15 -8.40 -16.35 -3.86
CA ALA A 15 -7.98 -17.39 -4.79
C ALA A 15 -8.01 -18.82 -4.19
N VAL A 16 -8.04 -18.94 -2.86
CA VAL A 16 -7.96 -20.22 -2.13
C VAL A 16 -9.21 -20.48 -1.28
N SER A 17 -9.82 -19.43 -0.73
CA SER A 17 -10.91 -19.44 0.24
C SER A 17 -11.98 -18.43 -0.15
N THR A 18 -13.24 -18.74 0.17
CA THR A 18 -14.38 -17.81 0.01
C THR A 18 -14.50 -16.79 1.14
N ASP A 19 -13.84 -17.03 2.27
CA ASP A 19 -13.83 -16.10 3.40
C ASP A 19 -12.68 -15.11 3.26
N THR A 20 -13.00 -13.94 2.72
CA THR A 20 -12.09 -12.80 2.56
C THR A 20 -12.29 -11.71 3.61
N GLU A 21 -13.13 -11.94 4.63
CA GLU A 21 -13.41 -10.94 5.65
C GLU A 21 -12.24 -10.79 6.63
N ASN A 22 -11.99 -9.53 7.02
CA ASN A 22 -10.92 -9.14 7.94
C ASN A 22 -9.51 -9.59 7.49
N VAL A 23 -9.30 -9.69 6.18
CA VAL A 23 -8.00 -10.02 5.59
C VAL A 23 -7.18 -8.76 5.33
N TYR A 24 -5.96 -8.74 5.86
CA TYR A 24 -5.00 -7.64 5.67
C TYR A 24 -3.58 -8.18 5.51
N PHE A 25 -2.72 -7.41 4.86
CA PHE A 25 -1.29 -7.70 4.86
C PHE A 25 -0.74 -7.51 6.29
N PRO A 26 -0.09 -8.52 6.88
CA PRO A 26 0.33 -8.44 8.27
C PRO A 26 1.60 -7.61 8.42
N PHE A 27 1.55 -6.70 9.40
CA PHE A 27 2.68 -5.96 9.94
C PHE A 27 2.74 -6.22 11.44
N CYS A 28 3.94 -6.32 12.00
CA CYS A 28 4.12 -6.44 13.45
C CYS A 28 5.26 -5.56 13.94
N THR A 29 5.31 -5.36 15.25
CA THR A 29 6.39 -4.60 15.88
C THR A 29 7.66 -5.45 15.87
N ASP A 30 7.54 -6.71 16.31
CA ASP A 30 8.68 -7.61 16.53
C ASP A 30 8.53 -8.92 15.75
N ALA A 31 9.65 -9.56 15.45
CA ALA A 31 9.70 -10.85 14.73
C ALA A 31 8.85 -11.94 15.41
N ASN A 32 8.86 -11.97 16.74
CA ASN A 32 8.15 -12.97 17.55
C ASN A 32 6.61 -12.84 17.47
N GLU A 33 6.10 -11.72 16.96
CA GLU A 33 4.66 -11.49 16.82
C GLU A 33 4.14 -11.78 15.41
N LEU A 34 5.03 -12.04 14.44
CA LEU A 34 4.65 -12.18 13.04
C LEU A 34 3.65 -13.31 12.83
N ASP A 35 3.88 -14.49 13.42
CA ASP A 35 2.97 -15.64 13.32
C ASP A 35 1.59 -15.34 13.93
N LYS A 36 1.55 -14.58 15.04
CA LYS A 36 0.30 -14.17 15.66
C LYS A 36 -0.44 -13.18 14.76
N MET A 37 0.29 -12.26 14.11
CA MET A 37 -0.32 -11.27 13.22
C MET A 37 -0.82 -11.89 11.92
N ILE A 38 -0.12 -12.88 11.37
CA ILE A 38 -0.57 -13.62 10.19
C ILE A 38 -1.97 -14.20 10.43
N LYS A 39 -2.16 -14.88 11.57
CA LYS A 39 -3.46 -15.45 11.96
C LYS A 39 -4.50 -14.38 12.24
N ARG A 40 -4.14 -13.35 13.02
CA ARG A 40 -5.06 -12.26 13.39
C ARG A 40 -5.58 -11.49 12.17
N ARG A 41 -4.77 -11.38 11.11
CA ARG A 41 -5.12 -10.69 9.86
C ARG A 41 -5.64 -11.64 8.78
N GLY A 42 -5.94 -12.90 9.11
CA GLY A 42 -6.49 -13.88 8.18
C GLY A 42 -5.60 -14.23 6.99
N PHE A 43 -4.31 -13.88 7.04
CA PHE A 43 -3.38 -14.11 5.93
C PHE A 43 -2.94 -15.59 5.84
N ASP A 44 -3.08 -16.34 6.94
CA ASP A 44 -2.88 -17.80 6.96
C ASP A 44 -3.77 -18.55 5.97
N ARG A 45 -4.95 -17.99 5.65
CA ARG A 45 -5.88 -18.54 4.66
C ARG A 45 -5.36 -18.46 3.22
N ALA A 46 -4.32 -17.68 2.94
CA ALA A 46 -3.74 -17.53 1.60
C ALA A 46 -2.93 -18.75 1.15
N GLY A 47 -2.63 -19.70 2.05
CA GLY A 47 -1.80 -20.87 1.79
C GLY A 47 -0.39 -20.74 2.39
N GLN A 48 0.21 -21.89 2.72
CA GLN A 48 1.49 -21.94 3.46
C GLN A 48 2.66 -21.31 2.68
N ASP A 49 2.72 -21.52 1.38
CA ASP A 49 3.68 -20.90 0.47
C ASP A 49 3.58 -19.36 0.45
N ALA A 50 2.37 -18.81 0.51
CA ALA A 50 2.18 -17.36 0.63
C ALA A 50 2.65 -16.84 2.00
N VAL A 51 2.38 -17.59 3.08
CA VAL A 51 2.88 -17.30 4.43
C VAL A 51 4.41 -17.36 4.48
N ASP A 52 5.03 -18.34 3.84
CA ASP A 52 6.48 -18.49 3.82
C ASP A 52 7.14 -17.37 3.03
N LEU A 53 6.56 -16.97 1.89
CA LEU A 53 7.03 -15.82 1.12
C LEU A 53 6.89 -14.51 1.92
N LEU A 54 5.77 -14.31 2.62
CA LEU A 54 5.59 -13.17 3.52
C LEU A 54 6.67 -13.12 4.61
N LYS A 55 7.01 -14.27 5.22
CA LYS A 55 8.04 -14.34 6.26
C LYS A 55 9.42 -13.92 5.74
N GLN A 56 9.73 -14.21 4.48
CA GLN A 56 10.97 -13.75 3.84
C GLN A 56 11.05 -12.23 3.72
N PHE A 57 9.90 -11.55 3.55
CA PHE A 57 9.85 -10.09 3.52
C PHE A 57 10.00 -9.45 4.90
N ALA A 58 9.91 -10.22 6.00
CA ALA A 58 10.14 -9.78 7.37
C ALA A 58 9.49 -8.42 7.71
N PRO A 59 8.14 -8.27 7.66
CA PRO A 59 7.45 -6.98 7.82
C PRO A 59 7.37 -6.51 9.29
N HIS A 60 8.52 -6.39 9.95
CA HIS A 60 8.68 -6.02 11.36
C HIS A 60 9.93 -5.18 11.61
N ARG A 61 10.08 -4.61 12.82
CA ARG A 61 11.31 -3.91 13.21
C ARG A 61 12.47 -4.91 13.30
N GLY A 62 13.66 -4.49 12.84
CA GLY A 62 14.82 -5.38 12.71
C GLY A 62 14.75 -6.39 11.55
N GLY A 63 13.70 -6.31 10.72
CA GLY A 63 13.56 -7.04 9.46
C GLY A 63 13.68 -6.10 8.27
N ASN A 64 12.65 -6.05 7.42
CA ASN A 64 12.57 -5.07 6.35
C ASN A 64 12.09 -3.71 6.87
N GLU A 65 13.05 -2.88 7.21
CA GLU A 65 12.82 -1.56 7.78
C GLU A 65 12.06 -0.62 6.83
N ALA A 66 12.30 -0.71 5.51
CA ALA A 66 11.56 0.10 4.54
C ALA A 66 10.08 -0.29 4.47
N LEU A 67 9.78 -1.59 4.54
CA LEU A 67 8.40 -2.07 4.61
C LEU A 67 7.74 -1.64 5.92
N ARG A 68 8.47 -1.65 7.03
CA ARG A 68 7.96 -1.12 8.31
C ARG A 68 7.74 0.39 8.25
N ALA A 69 8.65 1.13 7.63
CA ALA A 69 8.53 2.57 7.43
C ALA A 69 7.29 2.93 6.62
N LEU A 70 6.92 2.11 5.63
CA LEU A 70 5.68 2.28 4.87
C LEU A 70 4.43 2.22 5.77
N HIS A 71 4.41 1.30 6.74
CA HIS A 71 3.30 1.19 7.68
C HIS A 71 3.21 2.39 8.61
N GLU A 72 4.35 2.84 9.13
CA GLU A 72 4.41 4.03 9.98
C GLU A 72 4.02 5.29 9.19
N LEU A 73 4.45 5.40 7.94
CA LEU A 73 4.06 6.50 7.06
C LEU A 73 2.54 6.51 6.82
N ASP A 74 1.90 5.35 6.61
CA ASP A 74 0.44 5.26 6.46
C ASP A 74 -0.31 5.65 7.75
N ILE A 75 0.27 5.36 8.93
CA ILE A 75 -0.27 5.83 10.22
C ILE A 75 -0.10 7.35 10.35
N GLN A 76 1.10 7.86 10.08
CA GLN A 76 1.42 9.28 10.20
C GLN A 76 0.63 10.13 9.21
N ASP A 77 0.46 9.69 7.96
CA ASP A 77 -0.30 10.40 6.93
C ASP A 77 -1.76 10.63 7.38
N LYS A 78 -2.39 9.63 8.01
CA LYS A 78 -3.75 9.73 8.55
C LYS A 78 -3.90 10.73 9.69
N HIS A 79 -2.83 10.99 10.45
CA HIS A 79 -2.87 11.85 11.63
C HIS A 79 -2.27 13.24 11.38
N HIS A 80 -1.39 13.39 10.39
CA HIS A 80 -0.57 14.59 10.23
C HIS A 80 -0.67 15.26 8.85
N MET A 81 -1.44 14.75 7.88
CA MET A 81 -1.48 15.32 6.50
C MET A 81 -0.04 15.64 6.02
N VAL A 82 0.85 14.64 6.09
CA VAL A 82 2.30 14.82 5.91
C VAL A 82 2.64 15.29 4.50
N ILE A 83 1.72 15.07 3.54
CA ILE A 83 1.83 15.59 2.18
C ILE A 83 0.83 16.75 2.03
N PRO A 84 1.30 18.01 2.03
CA PRO A 84 0.47 19.12 1.58
C PRO A 84 0.07 18.84 0.13
N ILE A 85 -1.23 18.75 -0.14
CA ILE A 85 -1.73 18.77 -1.52
C ILE A 85 -1.33 20.14 -2.08
N LEU A 86 -0.32 20.16 -2.97
CA LEU A 86 0.09 21.33 -3.75
C LEU A 86 -1.01 21.65 -4.76
N ALA A 87 -2.18 22.06 -4.27
CA ALA A 87 -3.24 22.60 -5.08
C ALA A 87 -2.84 24.03 -5.47
N ASN A 88 -2.13 24.19 -6.59
CA ASN A 88 -1.91 25.45 -7.32
C ASN A 88 -2.04 26.72 -6.46
N ILE A 89 -1.15 26.89 -5.49
CA ILE A 89 -1.20 28.10 -4.67
C ILE A 89 -0.34 29.15 -5.38
N SER A 90 -1.01 30.01 -6.16
CA SER A 90 -0.41 31.28 -6.62
C SER A 90 -0.07 32.21 -5.45
N SER A 91 -0.37 31.81 -4.22
CA SER A 91 -0.16 32.55 -2.98
C SER A 91 0.75 31.77 -2.03
N PRO A 92 1.66 32.41 -1.30
CA PRO A 92 2.44 31.72 -0.29
C PRO A 92 1.54 31.18 0.84
N PRO A 93 1.91 30.03 1.45
CA PRO A 93 1.16 29.47 2.57
C PRO A 93 1.04 30.51 3.69
N SER A 94 -0.18 30.73 4.17
CA SER A 94 -0.51 31.76 5.16
C SER A 94 -1.32 31.14 6.29
N ARG A 95 -1.05 31.52 7.53
CA ARG A 95 -1.92 31.20 8.67
C ARG A 95 -2.94 32.30 8.89
N VAL A 96 -4.11 31.92 9.38
CA VAL A 96 -5.16 32.87 9.77
C VAL A 96 -4.98 33.21 11.23
N GLU A 97 -4.62 34.47 11.52
CA GLU A 97 -4.67 35.01 12.87
C GLU A 97 -5.95 35.83 13.05
N ILE A 98 -6.66 35.55 14.14
CA ILE A 98 -7.84 36.32 14.54
C ILE A 98 -7.42 37.18 15.72
N ASP A 99 -7.43 38.49 15.55
CA ASP A 99 -7.21 39.43 16.65
C ASP A 99 -8.50 39.57 17.46
N GLU A 100 -8.52 38.88 18.61
CA GLU A 100 -9.65 38.89 19.53
C GLU A 100 -9.74 40.18 20.36
N SER A 101 -8.70 41.02 20.36
CA SER A 101 -8.62 42.22 21.18
C SER A 101 -9.33 43.45 20.59
N VAL A 102 -9.77 43.37 19.33
CA VAL A 102 -10.39 44.48 18.59
C VAL A 102 -11.81 44.14 18.16
N GLN A 103 -12.76 45.08 18.31
CA GLN A 103 -14.10 44.99 17.72
C GLN A 103 -14.29 46.04 16.61
N PRO A 104 -14.73 45.63 15.40
CA PRO A 104 -14.96 44.25 14.97
C PRO A 104 -13.66 43.45 14.84
N ARG A 105 -13.75 42.13 15.05
CA ARG A 105 -12.61 41.20 14.99
C ARG A 105 -11.88 41.35 13.67
N ARG A 106 -10.56 41.53 13.73
CA ARG A 106 -9.72 41.60 12.53
C ARG A 106 -9.16 40.22 12.23
N VAL A 107 -9.37 39.76 11.01
CA VAL A 107 -8.75 38.55 10.48
C VAL A 107 -7.54 38.98 9.67
N ARG A 108 -6.36 38.46 10.02
CA ARG A 108 -5.12 38.71 9.28
C ARG A 108 -4.59 37.41 8.71
N LEU A 109 -4.29 37.42 7.42
CA LEU A 109 -3.44 36.40 6.82
C LEU A 109 -1.99 36.77 7.15
N VAL A 110 -1.33 35.92 7.92
CA VAL A 110 0.08 36.05 8.23
C VAL A 110 0.83 35.05 7.35
N PRO A 111 1.70 35.53 6.43
CA PRO A 111 2.56 34.64 5.67
C PRO A 111 3.36 33.77 6.62
N LEU A 112 3.39 32.47 6.37
CA LEU A 112 4.32 31.60 7.08
C LEU A 112 5.72 31.90 6.53
N ASP A 113 6.68 32.17 7.42
CA ASP A 113 8.10 32.15 7.06
C ASP A 113 8.40 30.74 6.55
N TYR A 114 8.57 30.63 5.23
CA TYR A 114 8.71 29.38 4.54
C TYR A 114 9.90 29.49 3.58
N ASP A 115 10.85 28.56 3.69
CA ASP A 115 11.98 28.49 2.76
C ASP A 115 11.51 27.88 1.43
N PRO A 116 11.50 28.62 0.31
CA PRO A 116 11.09 28.05 -0.98
C PRO A 116 11.88 26.79 -1.38
N LYS A 117 13.07 26.53 -0.82
CA LYS A 117 13.80 25.27 -1.05
C LYS A 117 13.11 24.05 -0.43
N THR A 118 12.44 24.19 0.71
CA THR A 118 11.67 23.09 1.31
C THR A 118 10.37 22.81 0.56
N LEU A 119 9.91 23.75 -0.30
CA LEU A 119 8.78 23.58 -1.21
C LEU A 119 9.12 22.63 -2.36
N PHE A 120 10.38 22.63 -2.80
CA PHE A 120 10.83 21.82 -3.95
C PHE A 120 11.54 20.53 -3.55
N ALA A 121 12.05 20.43 -2.32
CA ALA A 121 12.65 19.21 -1.77
C ALA A 121 12.15 18.96 -0.33
N PRO A 122 10.87 18.61 -0.15
CA PRO A 122 10.35 18.30 1.18
C PRO A 122 11.11 17.11 1.77
N SER A 123 11.44 17.18 3.06
CA SER A 123 12.03 16.08 3.84
C SER A 123 11.08 15.62 4.94
N PHE A 124 11.18 14.36 5.34
CA PHE A 124 10.40 13.87 6.47
C PHE A 124 10.83 14.51 7.80
N PRO A 125 9.89 14.73 8.74
CA PRO A 125 10.18 15.36 10.03
C PRO A 125 11.05 14.46 10.93
N ASP A 126 11.76 15.09 11.85
CA ASP A 126 12.73 14.46 12.78
C ASP A 126 12.12 13.37 13.67
N ASN A 127 10.80 13.40 13.87
CA ASN A 127 10.06 12.43 14.66
C ASN A 127 9.52 11.23 13.85
N SER A 128 9.97 11.05 12.62
CA SER A 128 9.54 9.96 11.75
C SER A 128 10.64 8.91 11.53
N PHE A 129 10.22 7.70 11.13
CA PHE A 129 11.16 6.63 10.78
C PHE A 129 12.00 6.96 9.53
N LEU A 130 11.58 7.95 8.75
CA LEU A 130 12.24 8.41 7.53
C LEU A 130 12.92 9.78 7.73
N ALA A 131 13.16 10.19 8.98
CA ALA A 131 13.70 11.49 9.35
C ALA A 131 14.87 11.91 8.45
N HIS A 132 14.84 13.17 8.03
CA HIS A 132 15.86 13.80 7.17
C HIS A 132 15.99 13.23 5.76
N ARG A 133 15.19 12.22 5.37
CA ARG A 133 15.16 11.75 3.98
C ARG A 133 14.28 12.68 3.14
N GLU A 134 14.69 12.92 1.90
CA GLU A 134 13.85 13.61 0.91
C GLU A 134 12.61 12.77 0.60
N VAL A 135 11.45 13.41 0.60
CA VAL A 135 10.14 12.76 0.44
C VAL A 135 10.04 12.11 -0.93
N ILE A 136 10.34 12.81 -2.02
CA ILE A 136 10.12 12.30 -3.39
C ILE A 136 10.97 11.04 -3.68
N PRO A 137 12.31 11.05 -3.50
CA PRO A 137 13.12 9.86 -3.76
C PRO A 137 12.71 8.67 -2.87
N THR A 138 12.42 8.95 -1.60
CA THR A 138 12.00 7.91 -0.65
C THR A 138 10.65 7.30 -1.03
N LEU A 139 9.68 8.11 -1.47
CA LEU A 139 8.41 7.60 -1.98
C LEU A 139 8.61 6.72 -3.23
N HIS A 140 9.52 7.09 -4.14
CA HIS A 140 9.88 6.25 -5.28
C HIS A 140 10.45 4.88 -4.85
N GLU A 141 11.36 4.85 -3.87
CA GLU A 141 11.90 3.60 -3.32
C GLU A 141 10.79 2.74 -2.70
N LEU A 142 9.89 3.33 -1.91
CA LEU A 142 8.78 2.63 -1.28
C LEU A 142 7.80 2.06 -2.32
N VAL A 143 7.52 2.79 -3.40
CA VAL A 143 6.72 2.30 -4.53
C VAL A 143 7.41 1.10 -5.17
N GLY A 144 8.71 1.19 -5.47
CA GLY A 144 9.49 0.09 -6.04
C GLY A 144 9.49 -1.16 -5.16
N LEU A 145 9.59 -0.99 -3.84
CA LEU A 145 9.48 -2.09 -2.87
C LEU A 145 8.10 -2.77 -2.94
N VAL A 146 7.02 -1.99 -2.94
CA VAL A 146 5.65 -2.53 -3.04
C VAL A 146 5.44 -3.26 -4.36
N GLU A 147 5.92 -2.70 -5.48
CA GLU A 147 5.87 -3.38 -6.78
C GLU A 147 6.64 -4.71 -6.78
N GLY A 148 7.81 -4.75 -6.14
CA GLY A 148 8.59 -5.98 -5.98
C GLY A 148 7.83 -7.06 -5.22
N ILE A 149 7.19 -6.68 -4.11
CA ILE A 149 6.35 -7.59 -3.32
C ILE A 149 5.18 -8.11 -4.15
N LEU A 150 4.47 -7.22 -4.85
CA LEU A 150 3.34 -7.59 -5.72
C LEU A 150 3.77 -8.57 -6.81
N LYS A 151 4.93 -8.33 -7.46
CA LYS A 151 5.48 -9.23 -8.49
C LYS A 151 5.83 -10.59 -7.91
N ALA A 152 6.41 -10.66 -6.71
CA ALA A 152 6.74 -11.93 -6.06
C ALA A 152 5.48 -12.76 -5.77
N PHE A 153 4.43 -12.15 -5.22
CA PHE A 153 3.16 -12.85 -4.99
C PHE A 153 2.44 -13.21 -6.29
N ALA A 154 2.51 -12.37 -7.32
CA ALA A 154 1.97 -12.69 -8.63
C ALA A 154 2.67 -13.91 -9.26
N ALA A 155 3.99 -14.00 -9.14
CA ALA A 155 4.77 -15.16 -9.58
C ALA A 155 4.38 -16.44 -8.83
N LEU A 156 4.14 -16.33 -7.52
CA LEU A 156 3.65 -17.44 -6.70
C LEU A 156 2.26 -17.92 -7.16
N VAL A 157 1.33 -17.01 -7.44
CA VAL A 157 0.00 -17.37 -7.98
C VAL A 157 0.10 -18.00 -9.37
N ALA A 158 0.99 -17.49 -10.23
CA ALA A 158 1.24 -18.08 -11.54
C ALA A 158 1.80 -19.50 -11.41
N ALA A 159 2.66 -19.76 -10.43
CA ALA A 159 3.18 -21.10 -10.15
C ALA A 159 2.12 -22.09 -9.62
N ARG A 160 1.10 -21.59 -8.91
CA ARG A 160 -0.06 -22.41 -8.46
C ARG A 160 -0.99 -22.80 -9.60
N SER A 161 -1.07 -21.97 -10.63
CA SER A 161 -1.94 -22.22 -11.77
C SER A 161 -1.21 -23.16 -12.74
N PRO A 162 -1.74 -24.36 -13.05
CA PRO A 162 -1.14 -25.17 -14.10
C PRO A 162 -1.18 -24.37 -15.42
N PRO A 163 -0.15 -24.48 -16.28
CA PRO A 163 -0.25 -23.93 -17.63
C PRO A 163 -1.50 -24.53 -18.25
N ALA A 164 -2.39 -23.69 -18.78
CA ALA A 164 -3.64 -24.12 -19.38
C ALA A 164 -3.35 -25.12 -20.51
N SER A 165 -3.29 -26.40 -20.19
CA SER A 165 -3.06 -27.46 -21.16
C SER A 165 -4.29 -27.46 -22.07
N GLY A 166 -4.04 -27.32 -23.36
CA GLY A 166 -5.01 -27.12 -24.43
C GLY A 166 -6.42 -27.60 -24.12
N ARG A 167 -7.32 -26.65 -23.92
CA ARG A 167 -8.76 -26.88 -24.02
C ARG A 167 -9.04 -27.11 -25.51
N GLY A 168 -8.79 -28.33 -25.98
CA GLY A 168 -9.09 -28.78 -27.33
C GLY A 168 -10.57 -28.55 -27.61
N LEU A 169 -10.85 -27.58 -28.48
CA LEU A 169 -12.14 -27.40 -29.12
C LEU A 169 -12.42 -28.70 -29.89
N LYS A 170 -13.15 -29.64 -29.29
CA LYS A 170 -13.76 -30.74 -30.02
C LYS A 170 -14.81 -30.14 -30.95
N THR A 171 -14.43 -29.95 -32.20
CA THR A 171 -15.33 -29.62 -33.30
C THR A 171 -16.40 -30.72 -33.36
N LYS A 172 -17.61 -30.43 -32.88
CA LYS A 172 -18.78 -31.29 -33.10
C LYS A 172 -19.04 -31.30 -34.61
N GLN A 173 -18.65 -32.39 -35.27
CA GLN A 173 -19.20 -32.72 -36.59
C GLN A 173 -20.71 -32.88 -36.45
N ILE A 174 -21.46 -31.96 -37.02
CA ILE A 174 -22.91 -32.05 -37.19
C ILE A 174 -23.13 -32.97 -38.40
N ILE A 175 -23.51 -34.21 -38.11
CA ILE A 175 -24.01 -35.14 -39.13
C ILE A 175 -25.40 -34.63 -39.54
N LYS A 176 -25.52 -34.18 -40.80
CA LYS A 176 -26.83 -33.91 -41.43
C LYS A 176 -27.52 -35.25 -41.74
N PRO A 177 -28.83 -35.41 -41.46
CA PRO A 177 -29.60 -36.50 -42.02
C PRO A 177 -30.05 -36.14 -43.45
N GLU A 178 -29.56 -36.90 -44.43
CA GLU A 178 -30.13 -36.95 -45.78
C GLU A 178 -31.51 -37.60 -45.68
N LEU A 179 -32.56 -36.81 -45.87
CA LEU A 179 -33.93 -37.27 -46.06
C LEU A 179 -34.12 -37.48 -47.57
N GLY A 180 -34.34 -38.72 -47.97
CA GLY A 180 -34.45 -39.09 -49.38
C GLY A 180 -35.68 -38.51 -50.09
N LYS A 181 -35.55 -38.39 -51.41
CA LYS A 181 -36.50 -38.81 -52.45
C LYS A 181 -35.80 -38.83 -53.80
#